data_AF-A0A2G1BPX6-F1
#
_entry.id   AF-A0A2G1BPX6-F1
#
_cell.length_a   1.000
_cell.length_b   1.000
_cell.length_c   1.000
_cell.angle_alpha   90.00
_cell.angle_beta   90.00
_cell.angle_gamma   90.00
#
_symmetry.space_group_name_H-M   'P 1'
#
loop_
_entity.id
_entity.type
_entity.pdbx_description
1 polymer ?
#
loop_
_entity_poly.entity_id
_entity_poly.type
_entity_poly.pdbx_seq_one_letter_code
_entity_poly.pdbx_strand_id
1 'polypeptide(L)' 'MSTLEQSLRDKLAIDRTRLANERTFLAYFRTFIVFLSSGFAIIKLDLLNEIRWIGIMLIVIGPALLIIGLFR' A
#
# COMPACT_ATOMS: atom_id res chain seq x y z
N MET A 1 30.07 6.95 29.50
CA MET A 1 28.88 6.08 29.69
C MET A 1 27.61 6.71 29.10
N SER A 2 27.37 8.03 29.22
CA SER A 2 26.15 8.70 28.72
C SER A 2 26.06 8.89 27.19
N THR A 3 27.19 9.03 26.49
CA THR A 3 27.21 9.29 25.03
C THR A 3 26.80 8.08 24.19
N LEU A 4 27.12 6.86 24.64
CA LEU A 4 26.71 5.62 23.96
C LEU A 4 25.19 5.38 24.12
N GLU A 5 24.61 5.77 25.24
CA GLU A 5 23.16 5.68 25.48
C GLU A 5 22.38 6.62 24.55
N GLN A 6 22.87 7.86 24.35
CA GLN A 6 22.29 8.78 23.36
C GLN A 6 22.34 8.21 21.94
N SER A 7 23.49 7.67 21.51
CA SER A 7 23.64 7.07 20.17
C SER A 7 22.68 5.89 19.91
N LEU A 8 22.42 5.06 20.94
CA LEU A 8 21.49 3.94 20.82
C LEU A 8 20.03 4.39 20.76
N ARG A 9 19.65 5.41 21.55
CA ARG A 9 18.32 6.01 21.51
C ARG A 9 18.05 6.68 20.17
N ASP A 10 19.03 7.38 19.61
CA ASP A 10 18.91 8.04 18.31
C ASP A 10 18.74 7.04 17.18
N LYS A 11 19.50 5.93 17.18
CA LYS A 11 19.29 4.82 16.23
C LYS A 11 17.87 4.26 16.31
N LEU A 12 17.41 3.98 17.53
CA LEU A 12 16.08 3.42 17.74
C LEU A 12 14.98 4.41 17.32
N ALA A 13 15.19 5.71 17.50
CA ALA A 13 14.28 6.76 17.03
C ALA A 13 14.20 6.78 15.49
N ILE A 14 15.33 6.67 14.79
CA ILE A 14 15.37 6.59 13.32
C ILE A 14 14.67 5.32 12.83
N ASP A 15 14.93 4.16 13.43
CA ASP A 15 14.30 2.90 13.04
C ASP A 15 12.78 2.95 13.24
N ARG A 16 12.29 3.59 14.30
CA ARG A 16 10.84 3.80 14.53
C ARG A 16 10.21 4.64 13.41
N THR A 17 10.89 5.68 12.92
CA THR A 17 10.38 6.51 11.81
C THR A 17 10.40 5.76 10.48
N ARG A 18 11.47 4.99 10.20
CA ARG A 18 11.58 4.11 9.03
C ARG A 18 10.47 3.07 8.99
N LEU A 19 10.28 2.35 10.09
CA LEU A 19 9.27 1.30 10.20
C LEU A 19 7.84 1.86 10.12
N ALA A 20 7.63 3.10 10.57
CA ALA A 20 6.36 3.81 10.38
C ALA A 20 6.10 4.16 8.91
N ASN A 21 7.13 4.51 8.14
CA ASN A 21 6.98 4.76 6.70
C ASN A 21 6.71 3.47 5.92
N GLU A 22 7.46 2.40 6.22
CA GLU A 22 7.21 1.08 5.65
C GLU A 22 5.79 0.58 5.96
N ARG A 23 5.30 0.77 7.20
CA ARG A 23 3.91 0.43 7.55
C ARG A 23 2.90 1.19 6.69
N THR A 24 3.16 2.46 6.40
CA THR A 24 2.30 3.28 5.55
C THR A 24 2.31 2.75 4.11
N PHE A 25 3.50 2.52 3.55
CA PHE A 25 3.66 1.87 2.25
C PHE A 25 2.94 0.52 2.16
N LEU A 26 3.11 -0.35 3.16
CA LEU A 26 2.46 -1.66 3.21
C LEU A 26 0.93 -1.56 3.32
N ALA A 27 0.40 -0.51 3.95
CA ALA A 27 -1.03 -0.24 3.96
C ALA A 27 -1.55 0.14 2.55
N TYR A 28 -0.83 1.00 1.83
CA TYR A 28 -1.13 1.29 0.42
C TYR A 28 -1.05 0.04 -0.45
N PHE A 29 0.01 -0.76 -0.29
CA PHE A 29 0.19 -2.02 -1.01
C PHE A 29 -0.95 -3.02 -0.75
N ARG A 30 -1.43 -3.11 0.48
CA ARG A 30 -2.61 -3.93 0.83
C ARG A 30 -3.84 -3.46 0.06
N THR A 31 -4.12 -2.16 0.06
CA THR A 31 -5.28 -1.62 -0.66
C THR A 31 -5.16 -1.87 -2.16
N PHE A 32 -3.96 -1.72 -2.73
CA PHE A 32 -3.68 -2.03 -4.13
C PHE A 32 -4.03 -3.48 -4.50
N ILE A 33 -3.60 -4.47 -3.70
CA ILE A 33 -3.92 -5.89 -3.96
C ILE A 33 -5.43 -6.13 -3.93
N VAL A 34 -6.14 -5.56 -2.96
CA VAL A 34 -7.59 -5.72 -2.85
C VAL A 34 -8.29 -5.16 -4.09
N PHE A 35 -7.92 -3.94 -4.52
CA PHE A 35 -8.50 -3.33 -5.72
C PHE A 35 -8.20 -4.13 -7.00
N LEU A 36 -6.97 -4.59 -7.18
CA LEU A 36 -6.62 -5.43 -8.33
C LEU A 36 -7.38 -6.76 -8.33
N SER A 37 -7.34 -7.48 -7.21
CA SER A 37 -7.99 -8.80 -7.09
C SER A 37 -9.50 -8.71 -7.31
N SER A 38 -10.16 -7.71 -6.72
CA SER A 38 -11.59 -7.45 -6.96
C SER A 38 -11.86 -7.04 -8.41
N GLY A 39 -11.02 -6.19 -9.01
CA GLY A 39 -11.18 -5.78 -10.41
C GLY A 39 -11.05 -6.94 -11.39
N PHE A 40 -10.04 -7.80 -11.19
CA PHE A 40 -9.87 -9.03 -11.97
C PHE A 40 -11.01 -10.02 -11.76
N ALA A 41 -11.50 -10.19 -10.52
CA ALA A 41 -12.63 -11.05 -10.22
C ALA A 41 -13.90 -10.61 -10.98
N ILE A 42 -14.19 -9.30 -11.00
CA ILE A 42 -15.34 -8.74 -11.72
C ILE A 42 -15.21 -8.98 -13.23
N ILE A 43 -14.05 -8.70 -13.82
CA ILE A 43 -13.85 -8.84 -15.28
C ILE A 43 -13.93 -10.30 -15.73
N LYS A 44 -13.49 -11.24 -14.90
CA LYS A 44 -13.46 -12.68 -15.24
C LYS A 44 -14.83 -13.35 -15.14
N LEU A 45 -15.78 -12.77 -14.42
CA LEU A 45 -17.10 -13.36 -14.20
C LEU A 45 -18.10 -12.82 -15.23
N ASP A 46 -18.55 -13.67 -16.16
CA ASP A 46 -19.52 -13.28 -17.20
C ASP A 46 -20.87 -12.80 -16.64
N LEU A 47 -21.25 -13.28 -15.45
CA LEU A 47 -22.43 -12.85 -14.70
C LEU A 47 -22.38 -11.36 -14.32
N LEU A 48 -21.18 -10.75 -14.28
CA LEU A 48 -20.97 -9.36 -13.88
C LEU A 48 -20.63 -8.45 -15.08
N ASN A 49 -20.99 -8.86 -16.31
CA ASN A 49 -20.71 -8.07 -17.51
C ASN A 49 -21.27 -6.64 -17.48
N GLU A 50 -22.42 -6.43 -16.86
CA GLU A 50 -23.03 -5.09 -16.69
C GLU A 50 -22.14 -4.14 -15.88
N ILE A 51 -21.37 -4.68 -14.92
CA ILE A 51 -20.45 -3.91 -14.08
C ILE A 51 -18.98 -4.04 -14.49
N ARG A 52 -18.69 -4.58 -15.68
CA ARG A 52 -17.32 -4.77 -16.16
C ARG A 52 -16.50 -3.48 -16.13
N TRP A 53 -17.14 -2.33 -16.39
CA TRP A 53 -16.53 -1.00 -16.31
C TRP A 53 -16.00 -0.68 -14.90
N ILE A 54 -16.69 -1.13 -13.85
CA ILE A 54 -16.26 -0.97 -12.44
C ILE A 54 -14.98 -1.78 -12.21
N GLY A 55 -14.91 -3.00 -12.75
CA GLY A 55 -13.71 -3.84 -12.66
C GLY A 55 -12.48 -3.16 -13.31
N ILE A 56 -12.68 -2.55 -14.48
CA ILE A 56 -11.62 -1.78 -15.16
C ILE A 56 -11.21 -0.56 -14.31
N MET A 57 -12.18 0.18 -13.76
CA MET A 57 -11.91 1.32 -12.89
C MET A 57 -11.10 0.94 -11.65
N LEU A 58 -11.40 -0.21 -11.03
CA LEU A 58 -10.66 -0.77 -9.90
C LEU A 58 -9.20 -1.11 -10.29
N ILE A 59 -9.00 -1.71 -11.46
CA ILE A 59 -7.66 -2.04 -11.97
C ILE A 59 -6.84 -0.79 -12.25
N VAL A 60 -7.46 0.32 -12.67
CA VAL A 60 -6.76 1.59 -12.92
C VAL A 60 -6.47 2.35 -11.63
N ILE A 61 -7.43 2.39 -10.69
CA ILE A 61 -7.28 3.09 -9.40
C ILE A 61 -6.24 2.41 -8.50
N GLY A 62 -6.17 1.08 -8.52
CA GLY A 62 -5.20 0.32 -7.71
C GLY A 62 -3.75 0.82 -7.87
N PRO A 63 -3.17 0.80 -9.08
CA PRO A 63 -1.83 1.31 -9.36
C PRO A 63 -1.66 2.78 -8.95
N ALA A 64 -2.68 3.63 -9.13
CA ALA A 64 -2.62 5.02 -8.70
C ALA A 64 -2.44 5.14 -7.17
N LEU A 65 -3.16 4.34 -6.39
CA LEU A 65 -3.00 4.27 -4.94
C LEU A 65 -1.61 3.76 -4.54
N LEU A 66 -1.08 2.76 -5.26
CA LEU A 66 0.26 2.24 -5.01
C LEU A 66 1.33 3.31 -5.28
N ILE A 67 1.19 4.08 -6.36
CA ILE A 67 2.10 5.17 -6.71
C ILE A 67 2.08 6.23 -5.60
N ILE A 68 0.90 6.64 -5.12
CA ILE A 68 0.78 7.58 -3.98
C ILE A 68 1.49 7.03 -2.74
N GLY A 69 1.35 5.73 -2.46
CA GLY A 69 2.02 5.07 -1.35
C GLY A 69 3.53 4.95 -1.50
N LEU A 70 4.05 5.00 -2.72
CA LEU A 70 5.49 4.92 -3.02
C LEU A 70 6.19 6.29 -2.90
N PHE A 71 5.44 7.37 -3.12
CA PHE A 71 5.92 8.76 -2.91
C PHE A 71 5.78 9.23 -1.45
N ARG A 72 5.12 8.47 -0.59
CA ARG A 72 5.01 8.72 0.86
C ARG A 72 6.05 7.89 1.60
#